data_AF-A0A9Q0FE67-F1
#
_entry.id   AF-A0A9Q0FE67-F1
#
_cell.length_a   1.000
_cell.length_b   1.000
_cell.length_c   1.000
_cell.angle_alpha   90.00
_cell.angle_beta   90.00
_cell.angle_gamma   90.00
#
_symmetry.space_group_name_H-M   'P 1'
#
loop_
_entity.id
_entity.type
_entity.pdbx_description
1 polymer ?
#
loop_
_entity_poly.entity_id
_entity_poly.type
_entity_poly.pdbx_seq_one_letter_code
_entity_poly.pdbx_strand_id
1 'polypeptide(L)' 'MRIRDKGGGHTSQIDAIRQSIAKALVAFYQKYVDEQSKQEVKDILVRYDRMLLVADLRRCEPKKFGGRGARARFEKSNR' A
#
# COMPACT_ATOMS: atom_id res chain seq x y z
N MET A 1 -2.64 15.55 -13.86
CA MET A 1 -2.15 14.99 -12.57
C MET A 1 -0.69 14.57 -12.74
N ARG A 2 0.23 14.93 -11.84
CA ARG A 2 1.66 14.58 -11.94
C ARG A 2 2.06 13.72 -10.73
N ILE A 3 2.57 12.52 -10.97
CA ILE A 3 3.01 11.59 -9.93
C ILE A 3 4.53 11.42 -10.01
N ARG A 4 5.20 11.41 -8.87
CA ARG A 4 6.63 11.11 -8.74
C ARG A 4 6.80 10.13 -7.58
N ASP A 5 7.16 8.90 -7.88
CA ASP A 5 7.45 7.88 -6.87
C ASP A 5 8.95 7.68 -6.67
N LYS A 6 9.34 7.29 -5.45
CA LYS A 6 10.72 6.94 -5.07
C LYS A 6 10.71 5.83 -4.03
N GLY A 7 11.70 4.94 -4.10
CA GLY A 7 11.82 3.77 -3.23
C GLY A 7 10.93 2.60 -3.66
N GLY A 8 10.97 1.50 -2.88
CA GLY A 8 10.28 0.25 -3.21
C GLY A 8 10.88 -0.50 -4.41
N GLY A 9 10.24 -1.61 -4.80
CA GLY A 9 10.48 -2.32 -6.05
C GLY A 9 9.39 -2.06 -7.10
N HIS A 10 9.57 -2.57 -8.31
CA HIS A 10 8.66 -2.31 -9.45
C HIS A 10 7.19 -2.55 -9.12
N THR A 11 6.82 -3.70 -8.57
CA THR A 11 5.43 -4.02 -8.24
C THR A 11 4.86 -3.10 -7.16
N SER A 12 5.64 -2.82 -6.11
CA SER A 12 5.18 -1.91 -5.04
C SER A 12 5.01 -0.46 -5.49
N GLN A 13 5.77 -0.03 -6.50
CA GLN A 13 5.59 1.29 -7.10
C GLN A 13 4.29 1.37 -7.91
N ILE A 14 3.92 0.30 -8.64
CA ILE A 14 2.63 0.23 -9.33
C ILE A 14 1.47 0.38 -8.33
N ASP A 15 1.54 -0.32 -7.20
CA ASP A 15 0.53 -0.19 -6.14
C ASP A 15 0.50 1.22 -5.51
N ALA A 16 1.66 1.85 -5.33
CA ALA A 16 1.75 3.22 -4.84
C ALA A 16 1.13 4.23 -5.81
N ILE A 17 1.42 4.11 -7.11
CA ILE A 17 0.82 4.92 -8.18
C ILE A 17 -0.70 4.77 -8.14
N ARG A 18 -1.18 3.53 -8.10
CA ARG A 18 -2.60 3.20 -8.08
C ARG A 18 -3.32 3.82 -6.87
N GLN A 19 -2.73 3.74 -5.68
CA GLN A 19 -3.23 4.41 -4.49
C GLN A 19 -3.23 5.93 -4.59
N SER A 20 -2.17 6.51 -5.18
CA SER A 20 -2.03 7.96 -5.32
C SER A 20 -3.14 8.56 -6.19
N ILE A 21 -3.51 7.88 -7.28
CA ILE A 21 -4.60 8.28 -8.18
C ILE A 21 -5.94 8.26 -7.45
N ALA A 22 -6.26 7.14 -6.80
CA ALA A 22 -7.53 6.99 -6.09
C ALA A 22 -7.70 8.04 -4.96
N LYS A 23 -6.66 8.26 -4.16
CA LYS A 23 -6.67 9.27 -3.09
C LYS A 23 -6.76 10.69 -3.63
N ALA A 24 -6.04 11.00 -4.72
CA ALA A 24 -6.10 12.32 -5.34
C ALA A 24 -7.50 12.64 -5.89
N LEU A 25 -8.18 11.66 -6.48
CA LEU A 25 -9.57 11.82 -6.94
C LEU A 25 -10.50 12.10 -5.77
N VAL A 26 -10.50 11.27 -4.72
CA VAL A 26 -11.38 11.49 -3.55
C VAL A 26 -11.11 12.85 -2.90
N ALA A 27 -9.84 13.25 -2.78
CA ALA A 27 -9.47 14.55 -2.22
C ALA A 27 -9.92 15.74 -3.10
N PHE A 28 -9.91 15.58 -4.43
CA PHE A 28 -10.41 16.61 -5.34
C PHE A 28 -11.91 16.83 -5.17
N TYR A 29 -12.71 15.77 -5.17
CA TYR A 29 -14.16 15.86 -4.97
C TYR A 29 -14.52 16.44 -3.60
N GLN A 30 -13.78 16.04 -2.56
CA GLN A 30 -13.96 16.58 -1.21
C GLN A 30 -13.74 18.10 -1.12
N LYS A 31 -12.82 18.66 -1.91
CA LYS A 31 -12.45 20.08 -1.83
C LYS A 31 -13.20 20.98 -2.82
N TYR A 32 -13.49 20.48 -4.02
CA TYR A 32 -13.90 21.32 -5.15
C TYR A 32 -15.29 21.00 -5.70
N VAL A 33 -15.95 19.93 -5.25
CA VAL A 33 -17.24 19.50 -5.80
C VAL A 33 -18.29 19.47 -4.69
N ASP A 34 -18.54 18.32 -4.06
CA ASP A 34 -19.48 18.16 -2.96
C ASP A 34 -19.26 16.81 -2.23
N GLU A 35 -19.82 16.69 -1.03
CA GLU A 35 -19.65 15.51 -0.17
C GLU A 35 -20.43 14.27 -0.67
N GLN A 36 -21.55 14.45 -1.38
CA GLN A 36 -22.33 13.33 -1.90
C GLN A 36 -21.57 12.63 -3.04
N SER A 37 -21.10 13.39 -4.03
CA SER A 37 -20.30 12.87 -5.15
C SER A 37 -19.01 12.20 -4.65
N LYS A 38 -18.35 12.77 -3.64
CA LYS A 38 -17.18 12.17 -2.99
C LYS A 38 -17.52 10.81 -2.38
N GLN A 39 -18.65 10.69 -1.68
CA GLN A 39 -19.07 9.45 -1.03
C GLN A 39 -19.38 8.36 -2.07
N GLU A 40 -20.06 8.72 -3.16
CA GLU A 40 -20.33 7.80 -4.28
C GLU A 40 -19.03 7.26 -4.91
N VAL A 41 -18.08 8.15 -5.23
CA VAL A 41 -16.76 7.76 -5.78
C VAL A 41 -16.00 6.87 -4.80
N LYS A 42 -16.02 7.21 -3.51
CA LYS A 42 -15.37 6.41 -2.47
C LYS A 42 -15.98 5.02 -2.39
N ASP A 43 -17.31 4.90 -2.43
CA ASP A 43 -18.00 3.63 -2.34
C ASP A 43 -17.74 2.75 -3.56
N ILE A 44 -17.67 3.33 -4.76
CA ILE A 44 -17.25 2.61 -5.98
C ILE A 44 -15.83 2.07 -5.82
N LEU A 45 -14.88 2.90 -5.37
CA LEU A 45 -13.48 2.50 -5.20
C LEU A 45 -13.33 1.40 -4.14
N VAL A 46 -14.04 1.50 -3.01
CA VAL A 46 -14.01 0.48 -1.94
C VAL A 46 -14.64 -0.83 -2.40
N ARG A 47 -15.74 -0.78 -3.17
CA ARG A 47 -16.38 -1.98 -3.73
C ARG A 47 -15.47 -2.70 -4.72
N TYR A 48 -14.68 -1.96 -5.49
CA TYR A 48 -13.72 -2.54 -6.41
C TYR A 48 -12.51 -3.13 -5.69
N ASP A 49 -11.76 -2.30 -4.94
CA ASP A 49 -10.62 -2.74 -4.14
C ASP A 49 -10.32 -1.75 -3.00
N ARG A 50 -10.40 -2.25 -1.77
CA ARG A 50 -10.12 -1.49 -0.56
C ARG A 50 -8.68 -0.96 -0.48
N MET A 51 -7.72 -1.64 -1.10
CA MET A 51 -6.31 -1.23 -1.12
C MET A 51 -6.05 0.01 -1.97
N LEU A 52 -7.03 0.51 -2.74
CA LEU A 52 -6.91 1.78 -3.46
C LEU A 52 -6.90 2.99 -2.51
N LEU A 53 -7.63 2.89 -1.40
CA LEU A 53 -7.76 3.99 -0.43
C LEU A 53 -6.93 3.74 0.83
N VAL A 54 -6.77 2.48 1.24
CA VAL A 54 -6.01 2.11 2.43
C VAL A 54 -4.66 1.53 2.02
N ALA A 55 -3.57 2.08 2.59
CA ALA A 55 -2.22 1.59 2.29
C ALA A 55 -1.95 0.23 2.95
N ASP A 56 -1.09 -0.57 2.34
CA ASP A 56 -0.60 -1.80 2.97
C ASP A 56 0.37 -1.46 4.12
N LEU A 57 0.05 -1.92 5.34
CA LEU A 57 0.86 -1.71 6.52
C LEU A 57 2.03 -2.70 6.62
N ARG A 58 2.05 -3.75 5.78
CA ARG A 58 3.07 -4.81 5.87
C ARG A 58 4.47 -4.25 5.59
N ARG A 59 5.42 -4.61 6.45
CA ARG A 59 6.85 -4.30 6.33
C ARG A 59 7.67 -5.54 6.62
N CYS A 60 8.85 -5.64 6.01
CA CYS A 60 9.77 -6.74 6.28
C CYS A 60 10.24 -6.69 7.74
N GLU A 61 10.05 -7.80 8.45
CA GLU A 61 10.58 -7.95 9.81
C GLU A 61 12.13 -7.89 9.80
N PRO A 62 12.76 -7.30 10.83
CA PRO A 62 14.21 -7.32 10.96
C PRO A 62 14.77 -8.75 11.05
N LYS A 63 15.99 -8.95 10.54
CA LYS A 63 16.73 -10.21 10.68
C LYS A 63 17.07 -10.46 12.15
N LYS A 64 16.91 -11.72 12.61
CA LYS A 64 17.33 -12.17 13.95
C LYS A 64 18.62 -12.97 13.85
N PHE A 65 19.44 -12.96 14.90
CA PHE A 65 20.69 -13.73 14.95
C PHE A 65 20.43 -15.24 14.88
N GLY A 66 21.45 -16.05 14.56
CA GLY A 66 21.32 -17.51 14.60
C GLY A 66 20.45 -18.09 13.48
N GLY A 67 20.35 -17.39 12.35
CA GLY A 67 19.73 -17.90 11.12
C GLY A 67 19.82 -16.91 9.96
N ARG A 68 19.29 -17.31 8.79
CA ARG A 68 19.42 -16.51 7.56
C ARG A 68 18.43 -15.35 7.47
N GLY A 69 17.28 -15.41 8.14
CA GLY A 69 16.18 -14.45 8.01
C GLY A 69 15.55 -14.03 9.34
N ALA A 70 14.39 -13.36 9.28
CA ALA A 70 13.68 -12.88 10.47
C ALA A 70 13.22 -14.02 11.39
N ARG A 71 12.81 -15.16 10.81
CA ARG A 71 12.26 -16.31 11.57
C ARG A 71 13.03 -17.62 11.37
N ALA A 72 13.81 -17.75 10.29
CA ALA A 72 14.63 -18.92 10.02
C ALA A 72 15.77 -19.03 11.05
N ARG A 73 16.04 -20.25 11.53
CA ARG A 73 17.19 -20.57 12.40
C ARG A 73 18.16 -21.50 11.67
N PHE A 74 19.44 -21.47 12.04
CA PHE A 74 20.39 -22.45 11.54
C PHE A 74 20.06 -23.84 12.11
N GLU A 75 20.20 -24.84 11.26
CA GLU A 75 19.99 -26.24 11.61
C GLU A 75 21.06 -26.69 12.62
N LYS A 76 20.64 -27.50 13.60
CA LYS A 76 21.55 -28.09 14.58
C LYS A 76 21.87 -29.53 14.16
N SER A 77 23.15 -29.88 14.14
CA SER A 77 23.58 -31.27 14.11
C SER A 77 23.52 -31.80 15.54
N ASN A 78 22.61 -32.74 15.82
CA ASN A 78 22.63 -33.46 17.10
C ASN A 78 23.74 -34.53 17.00
N ARG A 79 24.90 -34.20 17.57
CA ARG A 79 26.00 -35.14 17.80
C ARG A 79 26.24 -35.24 19.29
#